data_AF-A0A7K2VK41-F1
#
_entry.id   AF-A0A7K2VK41-F1
#
_cell.length_a   1.000
_cell.length_b   1.000
_cell.length_c   1.000
_cell.angle_alpha   90.00
_cell.angle_beta   90.00
_cell.angle_gamma   90.00
#
_symmetry.space_group_name_H-M   'P 1'
#
loop_
_entity.id
_entity.type
_entity.pdbx_description
1 polymer ?
#
loop_
_entity_poly.entity_id
_entity_poly.type
_entity_poly.pdbx_seq_one_letter_code
_entity_poly.pdbx_strand_id
1 'polypeptide(L)'
;MTDLSTVLETTGALAGAGGLGYAKVYAPRVYWSLVGLPVTWGRFSFTYRSTMDVCGLTVQPSRLRAFLARNIAHTEVQPVPPKVRHIRGTSTGLRVTLRLPAGLEPADLVAASERLRHAWGVHSVTVAETKPGHVELRMTGYDVLRRVRMPRRARPEGLSVPVALREDGTAFVRDYRQIPMALTLGANNSGKSVYQRNLIKGLAKLPVALVGIDCKRGVEHSAYAARLSALATTPDDSASLLDVLVGEMESRFDLLSLQGVSDVWELPAGLRPVPVIVLVDEVAELFLISSKKDE
;
A
#
# COMPACT_ATOMS: atom_id res chain seq x y z
N MET A 1 -36.49 -27.82 -40.51
CA MET A 1 -36.67 -27.18 -39.19
C MET A 1 -35.44 -27.49 -38.34
N THR A 2 -34.30 -26.93 -38.72
CA THR A 2 -33.02 -27.08 -38.03
C THR A 2 -32.86 -25.95 -37.03
N ASP A 3 -33.19 -26.26 -35.78
CA ASP A 3 -32.61 -25.79 -34.53
C ASP A 3 -32.17 -24.32 -34.39
N LEU A 4 -33.15 -23.46 -34.09
CA LEU A 4 -32.92 -22.17 -33.43
C LEU A 4 -32.41 -22.33 -31.98
N SER A 5 -32.63 -23.50 -31.36
CA SER A 5 -32.09 -23.86 -30.03
C SER A 5 -30.57 -23.98 -30.03
N THR A 6 -30.01 -24.66 -31.03
CA THR A 6 -28.56 -24.91 -31.14
C THR A 6 -27.78 -23.62 -31.45
N VAL A 7 -28.39 -22.66 -32.16
CA VAL A 7 -27.81 -21.31 -32.36
C VAL A 7 -27.86 -20.48 -31.08
N LEU A 8 -28.92 -20.55 -30.28
CA LEU A 8 -29.00 -19.80 -29.01
C LEU A 8 -28.02 -20.35 -27.95
N GLU A 9 -27.85 -21.67 -27.87
CA GLU A 9 -26.91 -22.32 -26.95
C GLU A 9 -25.44 -22.06 -27.34
N THR A 10 -25.12 -22.08 -28.63
CA THR A 10 -23.76 -21.79 -29.11
C THR A 10 -23.40 -20.31 -28.99
N THR A 11 -24.35 -19.40 -29.22
CA THR A 11 -24.13 -17.95 -29.05
C THR A 11 -24.05 -17.56 -27.56
N GLY A 12 -24.83 -18.21 -26.69
CA GLY A 12 -24.75 -18.04 -25.24
C GLY A 12 -23.44 -18.58 -24.64
N ALA A 13 -22.95 -19.74 -25.13
CA ALA A 13 -21.68 -20.32 -24.71
C ALA A 13 -20.45 -19.52 -25.22
N LEU A 14 -20.51 -18.97 -26.45
CA LEU A 14 -19.48 -18.07 -26.99
C LEU A 14 -19.49 -16.69 -26.33
N ALA A 15 -20.67 -16.16 -25.98
CA ALA A 15 -20.80 -14.95 -25.15
C ALA A 15 -20.33 -15.19 -23.71
N GLY A 16 -20.50 -16.40 -23.17
CA GLY A 16 -20.03 -16.81 -21.86
C GLY A 16 -18.50 -16.94 -21.80
N ALA A 17 -17.90 -17.86 -22.57
CA ALA A 17 -16.46 -18.13 -22.50
C ALA A 17 -15.62 -17.00 -23.15
N GLY A 18 -16.07 -16.50 -24.30
CA GLY A 18 -15.46 -15.36 -25.00
C GLY A 18 -15.61 -14.05 -24.23
N GLY A 19 -16.80 -13.81 -23.63
CA GLY A 19 -17.04 -12.65 -22.78
C GLY A 19 -16.25 -12.70 -21.47
N LEU A 20 -16.08 -13.88 -20.87
CA LEU A 20 -15.22 -14.06 -19.68
C LEU A 20 -13.74 -13.86 -20.01
N GLY A 21 -13.26 -14.38 -21.15
CA GLY A 21 -11.90 -14.15 -21.64
C GLY A 21 -11.64 -12.67 -21.92
N TYR A 22 -12.57 -12.01 -22.60
CA TYR A 22 -12.53 -10.57 -22.85
C TYR A 22 -12.53 -9.77 -21.53
N ALA A 23 -13.43 -10.08 -20.60
CA ALA A 23 -13.51 -9.44 -19.30
C ALA A 23 -12.22 -9.65 -18.49
N LYS A 24 -11.59 -10.81 -18.56
CA LYS A 24 -10.32 -11.09 -17.89
C LYS A 24 -9.20 -10.16 -18.35
N VAL A 25 -9.18 -9.77 -19.62
CA VAL A 25 -8.15 -8.89 -20.20
C VAL A 25 -8.50 -7.41 -20.03
N TYR A 26 -9.71 -7.01 -20.39
CA TYR A 26 -10.10 -5.59 -20.47
C TYR A 26 -10.80 -5.06 -19.22
N ALA A 27 -11.42 -5.94 -18.43
CA ALA A 27 -12.12 -5.59 -17.19
C ALA A 27 -11.77 -6.55 -16.03
N PRO A 28 -10.47 -6.70 -15.68
CA PRO A 28 -10.00 -7.74 -14.76
C PRO A 28 -10.66 -7.66 -13.37
N ARG A 29 -11.04 -6.46 -12.92
CA ARG A 29 -11.82 -6.26 -11.68
C ARG A 29 -13.19 -6.92 -11.70
N VAL A 30 -13.88 -6.82 -12.83
CA VAL A 30 -15.22 -7.37 -13.02
C VAL A 30 -15.12 -8.89 -13.10
N TYR A 31 -14.20 -9.39 -13.93
CA TYR A 31 -13.91 -10.82 -14.01
C TYR A 31 -13.51 -11.40 -12.64
N TRP A 32 -12.63 -10.72 -11.90
CA TRP A 32 -12.24 -11.15 -10.56
C TRP A 32 -13.45 -11.20 -9.63
N SER A 33 -14.27 -10.16 -9.58
CA SER A 33 -15.41 -10.13 -8.65
C SER A 33 -16.45 -11.21 -8.96
N LEU A 34 -16.68 -11.53 -10.24
CA LEU A 34 -17.70 -12.50 -10.66
C LEU A 34 -17.21 -13.95 -10.68
N VAL A 35 -15.95 -14.19 -11.05
CA VAL A 35 -15.41 -15.53 -11.29
C VAL A 35 -14.18 -15.81 -10.44
N GLY A 36 -13.18 -14.93 -10.49
CA GLY A 36 -11.91 -15.17 -9.81
C GLY A 36 -12.04 -15.34 -8.29
N LEU A 37 -12.79 -14.44 -7.64
CA LEU A 37 -13.03 -14.43 -6.21
C LEU A 37 -13.74 -15.71 -5.72
N PRO A 38 -14.92 -16.12 -6.25
CA PRO A 38 -15.58 -17.33 -5.77
C PRO A 38 -14.75 -18.59 -6.03
N VAL A 39 -14.06 -18.67 -7.18
CA VAL A 39 -13.18 -19.80 -7.50
C VAL A 39 -12.00 -19.87 -6.53
N THR A 40 -11.32 -18.75 -6.27
CA THR A 40 -10.19 -18.69 -5.33
C THR A 40 -10.65 -18.94 -3.90
N TRP A 41 -11.81 -18.42 -3.48
CA TRP A 41 -12.38 -18.70 -2.17
C TRP A 41 -12.65 -20.19 -1.99
N GLY A 42 -13.34 -20.82 -2.95
CA GLY A 42 -13.61 -22.25 -2.94
C GLY A 42 -12.32 -23.05 -2.87
N ARG A 43 -11.37 -22.79 -3.77
CA ARG A 43 -10.06 -23.45 -3.78
C ARG A 43 -9.34 -23.29 -2.45
N PHE A 44 -9.23 -22.06 -1.94
CA PHE A 44 -8.63 -21.77 -0.65
C PHE A 44 -9.27 -22.61 0.46
N SER A 45 -10.60 -22.68 0.51
CA SER A 45 -11.32 -23.38 1.58
C SER A 45 -11.15 -24.90 1.50
N PHE A 46 -11.20 -25.48 0.29
CA PHE A 46 -11.06 -26.93 0.09
C PHE A 46 -9.62 -27.42 0.20
N THR A 47 -8.64 -26.63 -0.25
CA THR A 47 -7.23 -27.04 -0.26
C THR A 47 -6.43 -26.47 0.90
N TYR A 48 -7.03 -25.71 1.83
CA TYR A 48 -6.30 -24.98 2.87
C TYR A 48 -5.29 -25.86 3.60
N ARG A 49 -5.76 -26.98 4.17
CA ARG A 49 -4.94 -27.86 5.00
C ARG A 49 -3.82 -28.50 4.19
N SER A 50 -4.15 -29.08 3.03
CA SER A 50 -3.15 -29.71 2.16
C SER A 50 -2.11 -28.70 1.65
N THR A 51 -2.54 -27.48 1.30
CA THR A 51 -1.62 -26.41 0.91
C THR A 51 -0.69 -26.01 2.06
N MET A 52 -1.20 -25.87 3.29
CA MET A 52 -0.36 -25.57 4.46
C MET A 52 0.65 -26.69 4.73
N ASP A 53 0.23 -27.96 4.62
CA ASP A 53 1.10 -29.13 4.82
C ASP A 53 2.21 -29.20 3.76
N VAL A 54 1.87 -29.08 2.47
CA VAL A 54 2.84 -29.08 1.37
C VAL A 54 3.78 -27.87 1.46
N CYS A 55 3.30 -26.75 2.00
CA CYS A 55 4.11 -25.57 2.22
C CYS A 55 5.00 -25.67 3.48
N GLY A 56 4.86 -26.72 4.29
CA GLY A 56 5.60 -26.87 5.55
C GLY A 56 5.18 -25.85 6.62
N LEU A 57 3.97 -25.30 6.51
CA LEU A 57 3.43 -24.27 7.41
C LEU A 57 2.62 -24.89 8.56
N THR A 58 2.78 -26.19 8.81
CA THR A 58 2.08 -26.90 9.88
C THR A 58 3.04 -27.26 10.99
N VAL A 59 2.64 -26.94 12.23
CA VAL A 59 3.51 -27.12 13.40
C VAL A 59 3.18 -28.43 14.09
N GLN A 60 4.23 -29.16 14.48
CA GLN A 60 4.09 -30.35 15.32
C GLN A 60 3.44 -29.96 16.66
N PRO A 61 2.33 -30.60 17.06
CA PRO A 61 1.67 -30.22 18.30
C PRO A 61 2.54 -30.55 19.51
N SER A 62 2.35 -29.80 20.60
CA SER A 62 3.08 -29.96 21.87
C SER A 62 3.14 -31.43 22.31
N ARG A 63 4.29 -31.86 22.87
CA ARG A 63 4.55 -33.25 23.31
C ARG A 63 3.42 -33.84 24.18
N LEU A 64 2.83 -33.05 25.06
CA LEU A 64 1.68 -33.45 25.90
C LEU A 64 0.44 -33.81 25.06
N ARG A 65 0.13 -33.00 24.05
CA ARG A 65 -1.01 -33.22 23.15
C ARG A 65 -0.77 -34.40 22.21
N ALA A 66 0.47 -34.57 21.76
CA ALA A 66 0.88 -35.74 20.99
C ALA A 66 0.77 -37.04 21.82
N PHE A 67 1.18 -36.98 23.09
CA PHE A 67 1.09 -38.08 24.06
C PHE A 67 -0.37 -38.46 24.37
N LEU A 68 -1.22 -37.49 24.70
CA LEU A 68 -2.64 -37.73 24.96
C LEU A 68 -3.37 -38.31 23.74
N ALA A 69 -3.13 -37.77 22.54
CA ALA A 69 -3.76 -38.26 21.31
C ALA A 69 -3.32 -39.69 20.94
N ARG A 70 -2.04 -40.03 21.17
CA ARG A 70 -1.52 -41.39 20.93
C ARG A 70 -2.01 -42.40 21.97
N ASN A 71 -2.04 -42.02 23.25
CA ASN A 71 -2.28 -42.97 24.34
C ASN A 71 -3.74 -43.08 24.78
N ILE A 72 -4.56 -42.05 24.54
CA ILE A 72 -5.98 -42.05 24.96
C ILE A 72 -6.91 -42.19 23.75
N ALA A 73 -6.59 -41.53 22.63
CA ALA A 73 -7.47 -41.46 21.47
C ALA A 73 -7.03 -42.35 20.28
N HIS A 74 -5.91 -43.07 20.38
CA HIS A 74 -5.31 -43.89 19.31
C HIS A 74 -5.35 -43.21 17.92
N THR A 75 -5.14 -41.90 17.89
CA THR A 75 -5.27 -41.09 16.66
C THR A 75 -3.91 -40.49 16.31
N GLU A 76 -3.55 -40.55 15.02
CA GLU A 76 -2.32 -39.92 14.54
C GLU A 76 -2.32 -38.41 14.77
N VAL A 77 -1.19 -37.94 15.28
CA VAL A 77 -0.99 -36.56 15.71
C VAL A 77 -0.70 -35.70 14.48
N GLN A 78 -1.77 -35.13 13.93
CA GLN A 78 -1.68 -34.34 12.72
C GLN A 78 -1.08 -32.94 13.02
N PRO A 79 -0.13 -32.46 12.19
CA PRO A 79 0.45 -31.15 12.37
C PRO A 79 -0.64 -30.08 12.20
N VAL A 80 -0.57 -29.01 13.02
CA VAL A 80 -1.64 -28.03 13.15
C VAL A 80 -1.36 -26.84 12.23
N PRO A 81 -2.18 -26.61 11.18
CA PRO A 81 -2.05 -25.41 10.36
C PRO A 81 -2.50 -24.15 11.12
N PRO A 82 -2.12 -22.96 10.63
CA PRO A 82 -2.67 -21.70 11.14
C PRO A 82 -4.19 -21.72 11.10
N LYS A 83 -4.83 -21.11 12.10
CA LYS A 83 -6.29 -21.08 12.16
C LYS A 83 -6.80 -19.90 11.36
N VAL A 84 -7.61 -20.17 10.34
CA VAL A 84 -8.37 -19.13 9.64
C VAL A 84 -9.38 -18.50 10.59
N ARG A 85 -9.34 -17.17 10.72
CA ARG A 85 -10.24 -16.40 11.60
C ARG A 85 -11.29 -15.63 10.83
N HIS A 86 -10.88 -14.98 9.75
CA HIS A 86 -11.76 -14.16 8.94
C HIS A 86 -11.32 -14.24 7.48
N ILE A 87 -12.29 -14.37 6.57
CA ILE A 87 -12.08 -14.33 5.12
C ILE A 87 -12.90 -13.16 4.59
N ARG A 88 -12.27 -12.31 3.78
CA ARG A 88 -12.90 -11.14 3.17
C ARG A 88 -12.51 -11.02 1.70
N GLY A 89 -13.49 -11.14 0.82
CA GLY A 89 -13.31 -10.83 -0.60
C GLY A 89 -13.17 -9.33 -0.84
N THR A 90 -12.32 -8.96 -1.80
CA THR A 90 -12.18 -7.58 -2.28
C THR A 90 -12.27 -7.55 -3.81
N SER A 91 -12.44 -6.37 -4.39
CA SER A 91 -12.47 -6.22 -5.86
C SER A 91 -11.13 -6.51 -6.56
N THR A 92 -10.05 -6.68 -5.79
CA THR A 92 -8.69 -6.94 -6.30
C THR A 92 -8.15 -8.30 -5.85
N GLY A 93 -8.77 -8.96 -4.87
CA GLY A 93 -8.18 -10.09 -4.21
C GLY A 93 -9.03 -10.74 -3.11
N LEU A 94 -8.38 -11.55 -2.28
CA LEU A 94 -8.93 -12.19 -1.10
C LEU A 94 -8.02 -11.87 0.10
N ARG A 95 -8.60 -11.44 1.22
CA ARG A 95 -7.88 -11.21 2.47
C ARG A 95 -8.28 -12.24 3.49
N VAL A 96 -7.29 -12.85 4.12
CA VAL A 96 -7.51 -13.88 5.12
C VAL A 96 -6.71 -13.57 6.37
N THR A 97 -7.40 -13.42 7.49
CA THR A 97 -6.74 -13.29 8.80
C THR A 97 -6.47 -14.68 9.35
N LEU A 98 -5.20 -14.95 9.63
CA LEU A 98 -4.72 -16.20 10.21
C LEU A 98 -4.25 -15.96 11.64
N ARG A 99 -4.55 -16.90 12.54
CA ARG A 99 -3.90 -17.00 13.84
C ARG A 99 -2.79 -18.02 13.77
N LEU A 100 -1.57 -17.59 14.06
CA LEU A 100 -0.39 -18.44 14.06
C LEU A 100 -0.37 -19.34 15.32
N PRO A 101 -0.04 -20.63 15.20
CA PRO A 101 0.28 -21.48 16.33
C PRO A 101 1.65 -21.08 16.91
N ALA A 102 1.92 -21.50 18.15
CA ALA A 102 3.25 -21.33 18.73
C ALA A 102 4.28 -22.13 17.92
N GLY A 103 5.39 -21.49 17.53
CA GLY A 103 6.44 -22.10 16.71
C GLY A 103 6.30 -21.88 15.19
N LEU A 104 5.31 -21.10 14.74
CA LEU A 104 5.25 -20.60 13.36
C LEU A 104 5.38 -19.08 13.37
N GLU A 105 6.29 -18.56 12.57
CA GLU A 105 6.58 -17.14 12.49
C GLU A 105 5.99 -16.50 11.23
N PRO A 106 5.73 -15.18 11.21
CA PRO A 106 5.32 -14.49 10.00
C PRO A 106 6.31 -14.67 8.84
N ALA A 107 7.60 -14.77 9.15
CA ALA A 107 8.67 -15.00 8.18
C ALA A 107 8.48 -16.31 7.40
N ASP A 108 7.99 -17.37 8.04
CA ASP A 108 7.73 -18.67 7.39
C ASP A 108 6.66 -18.54 6.30
N LEU A 109 5.61 -17.75 6.57
CA LEU A 109 4.56 -17.48 5.58
C LEU A 109 5.07 -16.61 4.43
N VAL A 110 5.93 -15.63 4.72
CA VAL A 110 6.57 -14.79 3.70
C VAL A 110 7.45 -15.65 2.79
N ALA A 111 8.26 -16.55 3.36
CA ALA A 111 9.08 -17.49 2.59
C ALA A 111 8.24 -18.46 1.74
N ALA A 112 7.05 -18.83 2.19
CA ALA A 112 6.13 -19.70 1.44
C ALA A 112 5.21 -18.96 0.44
N SER A 113 5.24 -17.61 0.40
CA SER A 113 4.33 -16.79 -0.41
C SER A 113 4.25 -17.20 -1.89
N GLU A 114 5.38 -17.49 -2.51
CA GLU A 114 5.48 -17.97 -3.91
C GLU A 114 4.75 -19.30 -4.11
N ARG A 115 4.94 -20.26 -3.21
CA ARG A 115 4.26 -21.57 -3.26
C ARG A 115 2.76 -21.42 -3.03
N LEU A 116 2.36 -20.57 -2.07
CA LEU A 116 0.96 -20.25 -1.80
C LEU A 116 0.27 -19.59 -3.00
N ARG A 117 0.97 -18.68 -3.69
CA ARG A 117 0.49 -18.04 -4.92
C ARG A 117 0.13 -19.09 -5.96
N HIS A 118 1.04 -20.02 -6.24
CA HIS A 118 0.81 -21.08 -7.23
C HIS A 118 -0.29 -22.05 -6.81
N ALA A 119 -0.30 -22.46 -5.54
CA ALA A 119 -1.30 -23.40 -5.01
C ALA A 119 -2.73 -22.86 -5.14
N TRP A 120 -2.94 -21.57 -4.89
CA TRP A 120 -4.27 -20.96 -4.98
C TRP A 120 -4.56 -20.27 -6.31
N GLY A 121 -3.62 -20.26 -7.25
CA GLY A 121 -3.80 -19.68 -8.59
C GLY A 121 -4.11 -18.19 -8.55
N VAL A 122 -3.41 -17.45 -7.69
CA VAL A 122 -3.54 -15.99 -7.55
C VAL A 122 -2.30 -15.30 -8.16
N HIS A 123 -2.36 -13.98 -8.37
CA HIS A 123 -1.25 -13.22 -8.94
C HIS A 123 -0.13 -12.93 -7.94
N SER A 124 -0.48 -12.62 -6.69
CA SER A 124 0.51 -12.44 -5.62
C SER A 124 -0.09 -12.80 -4.27
N VAL A 125 0.78 -13.11 -3.31
CA VAL A 125 0.44 -13.36 -1.91
C VAL A 125 1.39 -12.54 -1.05
N THR A 126 0.86 -11.56 -0.34
CA THR A 126 1.62 -10.70 0.58
C THR A 126 1.18 -10.99 2.01
N VAL A 127 2.11 -11.00 2.95
CA VAL A 127 1.82 -11.19 4.37
C VAL A 127 1.96 -9.85 5.08
N ALA A 128 0.95 -9.45 5.84
CA ALA A 128 0.99 -8.27 6.69
C ALA A 128 0.77 -8.67 8.15
N GLU A 129 1.70 -8.30 9.01
CA GLU A 129 1.51 -8.46 10.46
C GLU A 129 0.46 -7.48 10.96
N THR A 130 -0.44 -7.96 11.83
CA THR A 130 -1.53 -7.12 12.35
C THR A 130 -1.38 -6.89 13.85
N LYS A 131 -1.20 -7.97 14.60
CA LYS A 131 -0.97 -7.97 16.05
C LYS A 131 -0.24 -9.26 16.40
N PRO A 132 0.36 -9.36 17.59
CA PRO A 132 1.05 -10.58 18.01
C PRO A 132 0.20 -11.85 17.81
N GLY A 133 0.79 -12.84 17.14
CA GLY A 133 0.15 -14.11 16.79
C GLY A 133 -0.93 -14.05 15.69
N HIS A 134 -1.11 -12.92 15.02
CA HIS A 134 -2.07 -12.77 13.92
C HIS A 134 -1.44 -12.09 12.69
N VAL A 135 -1.66 -12.70 11.55
CA VAL A 135 -1.21 -12.20 10.25
C VAL A 135 -2.39 -12.09 9.29
N GLU A 136 -2.36 -11.09 8.44
CA GLU A 136 -3.28 -10.93 7.31
C GLU A 136 -2.58 -11.37 6.03
N LEU A 137 -3.08 -12.46 5.46
CA LEU A 137 -2.66 -12.96 4.15
C LEU A 137 -3.48 -12.24 3.07
N ARG A 138 -2.80 -11.44 2.25
CA ARG A 138 -3.39 -10.64 1.18
C ARG A 138 -3.07 -11.30 -0.15
N MET A 139 -4.08 -11.88 -0.79
CA MET A 139 -3.94 -12.51 -2.09
C MET A 139 -4.49 -11.57 -3.15
N THR A 140 -3.67 -11.17 -4.13
CA THR A 140 -4.13 -10.35 -5.27
C THR A 140 -4.46 -11.26 -6.44
N GLY A 141 -5.63 -11.06 -7.06
CA GLY A 141 -6.14 -11.96 -8.09
C GLY A 141 -5.59 -11.79 -9.50
N TYR A 142 -5.07 -10.60 -9.81
CA TYR A 142 -4.54 -10.22 -11.12
C TYR A 142 -3.56 -9.06 -10.94
N ASP A 143 -2.80 -8.70 -11.99
CA ASP A 143 -1.87 -7.57 -11.93
C ASP A 143 -2.63 -6.22 -11.80
N VAL A 144 -2.64 -5.69 -10.57
CA VAL A 144 -3.28 -4.40 -10.24
C VAL A 144 -2.45 -3.19 -10.66
N LEU A 145 -1.16 -3.39 -10.95
CA LEU A 145 -0.22 -2.34 -11.32
C LEU A 145 -0.19 -2.11 -12.83
N ARG A 146 -0.56 -3.10 -13.65
CA ARG A 146 -0.75 -2.94 -15.10
C ARG A 146 -1.69 -1.78 -15.47
N ARG A 147 -2.74 -1.56 -14.67
CA ARG A 147 -3.65 -0.40 -14.81
C ARG A 147 -4.06 0.08 -13.43
N VAL A 148 -3.26 0.98 -12.88
CA VAL A 148 -3.46 1.55 -11.55
C VAL A 148 -4.81 2.25 -11.45
N ARG A 149 -5.66 1.77 -10.53
CA ARG A 149 -6.92 2.41 -10.15
C ARG A 149 -7.01 2.48 -8.63
N MET A 150 -6.84 3.69 -8.09
CA MET A 150 -6.88 3.92 -6.65
C MET A 150 -8.22 3.47 -6.03
N PRO A 151 -8.22 2.91 -4.81
CA PRO A 151 -9.45 2.62 -4.08
C PRO A 151 -10.31 3.87 -3.89
N ARG A 152 -11.63 3.78 -4.06
CA ARG A 152 -12.54 4.95 -3.96
C ARG A 152 -12.49 5.67 -2.61
N ARG A 153 -12.20 4.91 -1.54
CA ARG A 153 -12.07 5.41 -0.17
C ARG A 153 -10.69 5.99 0.12
N ALA A 154 -9.69 5.73 -0.73
CA ALA A 154 -8.37 6.32 -0.59
C ALA A 154 -8.42 7.76 -1.12
N ARG A 155 -8.81 8.68 -0.24
CA ARG A 155 -8.83 10.11 -0.51
C ARG A 155 -7.84 10.81 0.42
N PRO A 156 -7.25 11.95 0.00
CA PRO A 156 -6.50 12.79 0.92
C PRO A 156 -7.40 13.26 2.05
N GLU A 157 -6.94 13.12 3.29
CA GLU A 157 -7.67 13.54 4.50
C GLU A 157 -6.66 13.91 5.59
N GLY A 158 -6.92 14.99 6.33
CA GLY A 158 -5.98 15.53 7.31
C GLY A 158 -4.63 15.87 6.65
N LEU A 159 -3.57 15.20 7.10
CA LEU A 159 -2.23 15.26 6.51
C LEU A 159 -1.80 13.91 5.89
N SER A 160 -2.77 13.13 5.41
CA SER A 160 -2.52 11.80 4.84
C SER A 160 -2.93 11.80 3.37
N VAL A 161 -1.98 11.47 2.49
CA VAL A 161 -2.18 11.50 1.03
C VAL A 161 -1.93 10.12 0.42
N PRO A 162 -2.94 9.46 -0.18
CA PRO A 162 -2.74 8.26 -0.97
C PRO A 162 -2.10 8.62 -2.32
N VAL A 163 -0.88 8.14 -2.57
CA VAL A 163 -0.06 8.56 -3.73
C VAL A 163 0.18 7.46 -4.75
N ALA A 164 0.15 6.20 -4.33
CA ALA A 164 0.40 5.05 -5.21
C ALA A 164 -0.42 3.83 -4.80
N LEU A 165 -0.42 2.80 -5.65
CA LEU A 165 -1.04 1.50 -5.38
C LEU A 165 0.09 0.49 -5.13
N ARG A 166 -0.07 -0.33 -4.09
CA ARG A 166 0.82 -1.46 -3.79
C ARG A 166 0.37 -2.71 -4.55
N GLU A 167 1.26 -3.68 -4.70
CA GLU A 167 0.99 -4.98 -5.34
C GLU A 167 -0.14 -5.79 -4.65
N ASP A 168 -0.36 -5.55 -3.35
CA ASP A 168 -1.45 -6.16 -2.57
C ASP A 168 -2.82 -5.47 -2.78
N GLY A 169 -2.86 -4.49 -3.68
CA GLY A 169 -4.04 -3.69 -4.00
C GLY A 169 -4.41 -2.65 -2.94
N THR A 170 -3.58 -2.43 -1.91
CA THR A 170 -3.75 -1.33 -0.96
C THR A 170 -3.15 -0.03 -1.49
N ALA A 171 -3.67 1.11 -1.02
CA ALA A 171 -3.04 2.39 -1.31
C ALA A 171 -1.77 2.55 -0.46
N PHE A 172 -0.67 2.98 -1.09
CA PHE A 172 0.46 3.55 -0.40
C PHE A 172 0.12 5.00 -0.04
N VAL A 173 0.14 5.30 1.26
CA VAL A 173 -0.27 6.58 1.84
C VAL A 173 0.95 7.26 2.47
N ARG A 174 1.14 8.54 2.16
CA ARG A 174 2.06 9.44 2.87
C ARG A 174 1.30 10.15 3.96
N ASP A 175 1.55 9.74 5.20
CA ASP A 175 0.98 10.35 6.39
C ASP A 175 2.05 11.19 7.09
N TYR A 176 1.89 12.52 7.05
CA TYR A 176 2.86 13.44 7.65
C TYR A 176 2.70 13.58 9.18
N ARG A 177 1.60 13.10 9.76
CA ARG A 177 1.46 13.03 11.23
C ARG A 177 2.26 11.87 11.81
N GLN A 178 2.36 10.77 11.05
CA GLN A 178 3.16 9.60 11.45
C GLN A 178 4.62 9.74 11.04
N ILE A 179 4.88 10.18 9.81
CA ILE A 179 6.23 10.27 9.23
C ILE A 179 6.38 11.64 8.56
N PRO A 180 6.78 12.68 9.33
CA PRO A 180 6.76 14.08 8.89
C PRO A 180 7.77 14.38 7.79
N MET A 181 8.90 13.68 7.76
CA MET A 181 9.96 13.85 6.75
C MET A 181 10.18 12.56 5.97
N ALA A 182 10.51 12.68 4.68
CA ALA A 182 10.87 11.54 3.86
C ALA A 182 11.87 11.94 2.77
N LEU A 183 12.78 11.02 2.48
CA LEU A 183 13.69 11.09 1.34
C LEU A 183 13.21 10.11 0.27
N THR A 184 12.96 10.60 -0.94
CA THR A 184 12.56 9.76 -2.08
C THR A 184 13.73 9.60 -3.03
N LEU A 185 14.25 8.38 -3.15
CA LEU A 185 15.39 8.04 -3.99
C LEU A 185 14.93 7.19 -5.19
N GLY A 186 15.57 7.37 -6.33
CA GLY A 186 15.33 6.57 -7.52
C GLY A 186 16.16 7.06 -8.70
N ALA A 187 16.58 6.13 -9.56
CA ALA A 187 17.27 6.46 -10.80
C ALA A 187 16.35 7.20 -11.78
N ASN A 188 16.92 7.77 -12.84
CA ASN A 188 16.14 8.37 -13.92
C ASN A 188 15.13 7.35 -14.49
N ASN A 189 13.93 7.82 -14.84
CA ASN A 189 12.81 6.99 -15.31
C ASN A 189 12.25 5.94 -14.32
N SER A 190 12.68 5.95 -13.05
CA SER A 190 12.11 5.07 -12.01
C SER A 190 10.69 5.46 -11.56
N GLY A 191 10.24 6.68 -11.91
CA GLY A 191 8.95 7.22 -11.51
C GLY A 191 8.99 8.21 -10.34
N LYS A 192 10.17 8.65 -9.86
CA LYS A 192 10.34 9.69 -8.82
C LYS A 192 9.47 10.93 -9.10
N SER A 193 9.61 11.53 -10.28
CA SER A 193 8.84 12.74 -10.63
C SER A 193 7.34 12.45 -10.69
N VAL A 194 6.91 11.29 -11.21
CA VAL A 194 5.47 10.91 -11.24
C VAL A 194 4.90 10.75 -9.83
N TYR A 195 5.66 10.15 -8.92
CA TYR A 195 5.30 10.06 -7.51
C TYR A 195 5.11 11.46 -6.89
N GLN A 196 6.06 12.37 -7.11
CA GLN A 196 5.99 13.73 -6.59
C GLN A 196 4.80 14.52 -7.16
N ARG A 197 4.51 14.38 -8.46
CA ARG A 197 3.33 14.99 -9.10
C ARG A 197 2.02 14.47 -8.49
N ASN A 198 1.93 13.17 -8.21
CA ASN A 198 0.77 12.58 -7.54
C ASN A 198 0.63 13.06 -6.09
N LEU A 199 1.76 13.22 -5.38
CA LEU A 199 1.80 13.78 -4.03
C LEU A 199 1.32 15.23 -4.02
N ILE A 200 1.86 16.09 -4.89
CA ILE A 200 1.42 17.49 -5.06
C ILE A 200 -0.07 17.55 -5.36
N LYS A 201 -0.57 16.74 -6.31
CA LYS A 201 -2.00 16.67 -6.65
C LYS A 201 -2.88 16.31 -5.46
N GLY A 202 -2.42 15.43 -4.58
CA GLY A 202 -3.15 15.06 -3.37
C GLY A 202 -3.11 16.16 -2.31
N LEU A 203 -1.93 16.71 -2.05
CA LEU A 203 -1.69 17.81 -1.11
C LEU A 203 -2.40 19.10 -1.51
N ALA A 204 -2.51 19.39 -2.81
CA ALA A 204 -3.16 20.58 -3.34
C ALA A 204 -4.63 20.70 -2.89
N LYS A 205 -5.27 19.57 -2.54
CA LYS A 205 -6.66 19.49 -2.07
C LYS A 205 -6.81 19.70 -0.57
N LEU A 206 -5.72 19.74 0.17
CA LEU A 206 -5.68 19.88 1.61
C LEU A 206 -5.39 21.35 1.99
N PRO A 207 -5.83 21.81 3.17
CA PRO A 207 -5.56 23.15 3.68
C PRO A 207 -4.13 23.25 4.21
N VAL A 208 -3.16 23.17 3.29
CA VAL A 208 -1.72 23.21 3.57
C VAL A 208 -1.02 24.23 2.69
N ALA A 209 0.00 24.88 3.24
CA ALA A 209 0.94 25.69 2.48
C ALA A 209 1.95 24.76 1.79
N LEU A 210 2.13 24.93 0.47
CA LEU A 210 3.05 24.10 -0.32
C LEU A 210 4.21 24.95 -0.77
N VAL A 211 5.42 24.51 -0.44
CA VAL A 211 6.65 25.21 -0.81
C VAL A 211 7.45 24.30 -1.73
N GLY A 212 7.80 24.79 -2.91
CA GLY A 212 8.59 24.07 -3.90
C GLY A 212 10.03 24.56 -3.94
N ILE A 213 10.97 23.64 -4.00
CA ILE A 213 12.39 23.91 -4.28
C ILE A 213 12.80 23.03 -5.46
N ASP A 214 13.06 23.68 -6.59
CA ASP A 214 13.38 23.05 -7.87
C ASP A 214 14.45 23.88 -8.60
N CYS A 215 15.71 23.66 -8.19
CA CYS A 215 16.86 24.39 -8.71
C CYS A 215 17.22 24.03 -10.17
N LYS A 216 16.46 23.14 -10.82
CA LYS A 216 16.53 22.88 -12.27
C LYS A 216 15.74 23.91 -13.07
N ARG A 217 15.82 25.19 -12.69
CA ARG A 217 15.05 26.29 -13.29
C ARG A 217 13.53 26.07 -13.20
N GLY A 218 13.06 25.35 -12.19
CA GLY A 218 11.64 25.11 -11.97
C GLY A 218 10.96 24.16 -12.96
N VAL A 219 11.69 23.31 -13.69
CA VAL A 219 11.12 22.44 -14.74
C VAL A 219 10.01 21.51 -14.20
N GLU A 220 10.16 21.01 -12.99
CA GLU A 220 9.23 20.07 -12.38
C GLU A 220 8.09 20.78 -11.61
N HIS A 221 8.38 21.92 -10.98
CA HIS A 221 7.43 22.57 -10.06
C HIS A 221 6.72 23.78 -10.64
N SER A 222 7.24 24.43 -11.69
CA SER A 222 6.63 25.65 -12.26
C SER A 222 5.19 25.43 -12.73
N ALA A 223 4.85 24.22 -13.19
CA ALA A 223 3.48 23.85 -13.56
C ALA A 223 2.48 23.96 -12.39
N TYR A 224 2.98 24.00 -11.15
CA TYR A 224 2.18 24.07 -9.93
C TYR A 224 2.29 25.43 -9.22
N ALA A 225 3.00 26.41 -9.80
CA ALA A 225 3.29 27.70 -9.18
C ALA A 225 2.04 28.38 -8.59
N ALA A 226 0.90 28.34 -9.29
CA ALA A 226 -0.36 28.92 -8.82
C ALA A 226 -0.91 28.32 -7.51
N ARG A 227 -0.51 27.09 -7.17
CA ARG A 227 -0.89 26.43 -5.91
C ARG A 227 0.21 26.51 -4.84
N LEU A 228 1.45 26.77 -5.24
CA LEU A 228 2.57 26.90 -4.32
C LEU A 228 2.50 28.26 -3.60
N SER A 229 2.72 28.23 -2.29
CA SER A 229 2.88 29.41 -1.46
C SER A 229 4.22 30.11 -1.73
N ALA A 230 5.24 29.34 -2.13
CA ALA A 230 6.52 29.83 -2.59
C ALA A 230 7.19 28.78 -3.51
N LEU A 231 7.99 29.24 -4.46
CA LEU A 231 8.79 28.40 -5.36
C LEU A 231 10.19 29.01 -5.51
N ALA A 232 11.22 28.28 -5.09
CA ALA A 232 12.61 28.60 -5.39
C ALA A 232 13.05 27.84 -6.64
N THR A 233 13.52 28.58 -7.64
CA THR A 233 14.04 27.99 -8.91
C THR A 233 15.55 28.10 -9.06
N THR A 234 16.19 28.84 -8.16
CA THR A 234 17.63 28.97 -8.08
C THR A 234 18.12 28.58 -6.68
N PRO A 235 19.41 28.22 -6.55
CA PRO A 235 20.03 27.92 -5.27
C PRO A 235 20.08 29.09 -4.29
N ASP A 236 20.28 30.32 -4.77
CA ASP A 236 20.27 31.51 -3.91
C ASP A 236 18.85 31.81 -3.40
N ASP A 237 17.84 31.63 -4.26
CA ASP A 237 16.43 31.71 -3.84
C ASP A 237 16.09 30.62 -2.82
N SER A 238 16.65 29.41 -2.97
CA SER A 238 16.36 28.30 -2.07
C SER A 238 16.99 28.53 -0.70
N ALA A 239 18.22 29.06 -0.62
CA ALA A 239 18.84 29.48 0.64
C ALA A 239 17.98 30.55 1.35
N SER A 240 17.62 31.61 0.62
CA SER A 240 16.78 32.69 1.16
C SER A 240 15.41 32.19 1.65
N LEU A 241 14.80 31.26 0.90
CA LEU A 241 13.52 30.66 1.26
C LEU A 241 13.64 29.73 2.49
N LEU A 242 14.74 29.01 2.63
CA LEU A 242 15.00 28.18 3.79
C LEU A 242 15.16 29.03 5.06
N ASP A 243 15.83 30.19 4.98
CA ASP A 243 15.94 31.12 6.12
C ASP A 243 14.57 31.62 6.58
N VAL A 244 13.67 31.97 5.64
CA VAL A 244 12.28 32.35 5.95
C VAL A 244 11.52 31.20 6.63
N LEU A 245 11.72 29.96 6.16
CA LEU A 245 11.08 28.78 6.75
C LEU A 245 11.61 28.47 8.15
N VAL A 246 12.89 28.71 8.42
CA VAL A 246 13.49 28.60 9.76
C VAL A 246 12.88 29.65 10.69
N GLY A 247 12.75 30.91 10.26
CA GLY A 247 12.07 31.95 11.05
C GLY A 247 10.59 31.63 11.35
N GLU A 248 9.87 31.03 10.40
CA GLU A 248 8.51 30.53 10.62
C GLU A 248 8.49 29.38 11.65
N MET A 249 9.48 28.49 11.62
CA MET A 249 9.62 27.42 12.61
C MET A 249 9.88 27.97 14.01
N GLU A 250 10.78 28.95 14.15
CA GLU A 250 11.08 29.63 15.42
C GLU A 250 9.84 30.34 15.98
N SER A 251 9.12 31.08 15.13
CA SER A 251 7.87 31.74 15.51
C SER A 251 6.80 30.76 16.03
N ARG A 252 6.76 29.54 15.45
CA ARG A 252 5.88 28.47 15.94
C ARG A 252 6.34 27.91 17.28
N PHE A 253 7.64 27.76 17.51
CA PHE A 253 8.15 27.36 18.82
C PHE A 253 7.81 28.37 19.92
N ASP A 254 7.89 29.67 19.62
CA ASP A 254 7.48 30.72 20.54
C ASP A 254 5.98 30.60 20.88
N LEU A 255 5.13 30.37 19.88
CA LEU A 255 3.70 30.14 20.10
C LEU A 255 3.43 28.91 20.98
N LEU A 256 4.13 27.80 20.76
CA LEU A 256 4.00 26.58 21.56
C LEU A 256 4.40 26.85 23.03
N SER A 257 5.52 27.54 23.22
CA SER A 257 6.04 27.95 24.54
C SER A 257 5.02 28.83 25.28
N LEU A 258 4.47 29.84 24.61
CA LEU A 258 3.44 30.73 25.17
C LEU A 258 2.16 29.99 25.59
N GLN A 259 1.80 28.92 24.89
CA GLN A 259 0.64 28.09 25.20
C GLN A 259 0.96 26.92 26.15
N GLY A 260 2.24 26.73 26.52
CA GLY A 260 2.68 25.66 27.41
C GLY A 260 2.49 24.25 26.83
N VAL A 261 2.49 24.11 25.52
CA VAL A 261 2.31 22.83 24.82
C VAL A 261 3.57 22.43 24.05
N SER A 262 3.70 21.15 23.73
CA SER A 262 4.91 20.61 23.09
C SER A 262 4.72 20.27 21.62
N ASP A 263 3.47 20.19 21.16
CA ASP A 263 3.11 19.86 19.79
C ASP A 263 2.08 20.87 19.24
N VAL A 264 2.24 21.28 17.99
CA VAL A 264 1.30 22.14 17.24
C VAL A 264 -0.12 21.60 17.23
N TRP A 265 -0.29 20.28 17.34
CA TRP A 265 -1.60 19.65 17.36
C TRP A 265 -2.31 19.76 18.72
N GLU A 266 -1.60 20.07 19.79
CA GLU A 266 -2.15 20.33 21.13
C GLU A 266 -2.74 21.75 21.24
N LEU A 267 -2.34 22.66 20.35
CA LEU A 267 -2.87 24.02 20.30
C LEU A 267 -4.40 24.02 20.08
N PRO A 268 -5.14 25.03 20.59
CA PRO A 268 -6.52 25.26 20.22
C PRO A 268 -6.69 25.46 18.71
N ALA A 269 -7.80 24.98 18.13
CA ALA A 269 -7.99 24.96 16.68
C ALA A 269 -7.84 26.33 15.99
N GLY A 270 -8.25 27.43 16.66
CA GLY A 270 -8.10 28.79 16.13
C GLY A 270 -6.68 29.35 16.18
N LEU A 271 -5.79 28.74 16.97
CA LEU A 271 -4.38 29.13 17.08
C LEU A 271 -3.45 28.21 16.27
N ARG A 272 -3.94 27.10 15.73
CA ARG A 272 -3.12 26.15 14.97
C ARG A 272 -2.65 26.80 13.66
N PRO A 273 -1.33 26.97 13.47
CA PRO A 273 -0.78 27.44 12.22
C PRO A 273 -1.10 26.47 11.08
N VAL A 274 -1.21 27.00 9.86
CA VAL A 274 -1.37 26.16 8.66
C VAL A 274 -0.15 25.25 8.51
N PRO A 275 -0.32 23.94 8.26
CA PRO A 275 0.81 23.05 8.02
C PRO A 275 1.55 23.45 6.74
N VAL A 276 2.87 23.55 6.84
CA VAL A 276 3.77 23.87 5.71
C VAL A 276 4.44 22.58 5.26
N ILE A 277 4.33 22.26 3.97
CA ILE A 277 4.99 21.10 3.37
C ILE A 277 5.97 21.60 2.33
N VAL A 278 7.25 21.32 2.59
CA VAL A 278 8.36 21.66 1.72
C VAL A 278 8.67 20.47 0.82
N LEU A 279 8.71 20.70 -0.48
CA LEU A 279 8.99 19.70 -1.51
C LEU A 279 10.27 20.11 -2.23
N VAL A 280 11.30 19.28 -2.12
CA VAL A 280 12.58 19.44 -2.81
C VAL A 280 12.66 18.41 -3.94
N ASP A 281 12.77 18.82 -5.20
CA ASP A 281 12.91 17.88 -6.33
C ASP A 281 14.24 17.12 -6.30
N GLU A 282 15.33 17.86 -6.11
CA GLU A 282 16.69 17.33 -6.15
C GLU A 282 17.53 17.92 -5.02
N VAL A 283 17.73 17.13 -3.95
CA VAL A 283 18.48 17.60 -2.78
C VAL A 283 19.96 17.83 -3.10
N ALA A 284 20.52 17.09 -4.06
CA ALA A 284 21.92 17.23 -4.45
C ALA A 284 22.25 18.64 -4.96
N GLU A 285 21.28 19.32 -5.59
CA GLU A 285 21.47 20.68 -6.12
C GLU A 285 21.60 21.73 -5.03
N LEU A 286 21.11 21.45 -3.83
CA LEU A 286 21.30 22.32 -2.67
C LEU A 286 22.73 22.24 -2.12
N PHE A 287 23.36 21.06 -2.23
CA PHE A 287 24.71 20.84 -1.69
C PHE A 287 25.83 21.18 -2.68
N LEU A 288 25.58 21.07 -3.98
CA LEU A 288 26.60 21.26 -5.03
C LEU A 288 27.17 22.69 -5.11
N ILE A 289 26.59 23.65 -4.40
CA ILE A 289 27.01 25.06 -4.41
C ILE A 289 27.77 25.44 -3.15
N SER A 290 27.75 24.58 -2.13
CA SER A 290 28.51 24.77 -0.89
C SER A 290 30.03 24.60 -1.08
N SER A 291 30.53 24.37 -2.31
CA SER A 291 31.92 23.97 -2.58
C SER A 291 32.78 25.02 -3.29
N LYS A 292 32.32 26.27 -3.46
CA LYS A 292 33.08 27.30 -4.20
C LYS A 292 33.30 28.65 -3.51
N LYS A 293 32.85 28.84 -2.26
CA LYS A 293 32.98 30.14 -1.58
C LYS A 293 33.80 30.13 -0.28
N ASP A 294 34.29 28.97 0.15
CA ASP A 294 35.06 28.83 1.41
C ASP A 294 36.50 28.31 1.19
N GLU A 295 37.11 28.59 0.03
CA GLU A 295 38.58 28.57 -0.18
C GLU A 295 39.05 29.94 -0.68
#